data_AF-A0A8T1RA95-F1
#
_entry.id   AF-A0A8T1RA95-F1
#
_cell.length_a   1.000
_cell.length_b   1.000
_cell.length_c   1.000
_cell.angle_alpha   90.00
_cell.angle_beta   90.00
_cell.angle_gamma   90.00
#
_symmetry.space_group_name_H-M   'P 1'
#
loop_
_entity.id
_entity.type
_entity.pdbx_description
1 polymer ?
#
loop_
_entity_poly.entity_id
_entity_poly.type
_entity_poly.pdbx_seq_one_letter_code
_entity_poly.pdbx_strand_id
1 'polypeptide(L)'
;MLSLPLEERIKKLLCEGPPVHRFSFLKHFALDCCDEEFLQVLQKHALLVQGLWAPKSSLLLLEDGESSLVRDYLLLLFSENSTISESDLLSNIPTNLRKKMEVFLDAFAVKRSSFKFTGWKFKEPADASFIKRYPKIVDAQKEVWNSIEKNLKKYIGGKKRGPRERNADPKPIITGTPGKTVNPTGTLMKNAIGVSSGRKTMSEETREALPKALTKVFLTHKVCSFQLICQGLRQLAISQSTLPKADARMVVAAAYGVDAPSEELHEIINQVATNIHGLFVLKSSPEHPEYDPLRKVVIDLLRGGSPDVKLKKANVFQAAKEVLKRDISINEYNKVMNDICVSKGSAWVLKSGDGNPT
;
A
#
# COMPACT_ATOMS: atom_id res chain seq x y z
N MET A 1 11.97 -23.10 1.46
CA MET A 1 12.44 -21.91 0.70
C MET A 1 12.68 -22.26 -0.76
N LEU A 2 13.49 -23.28 -1.10
CA LEU A 2 13.83 -23.65 -2.49
C LEU A 2 12.66 -24.18 -3.35
N SER A 3 11.53 -24.55 -2.75
CA SER A 3 10.33 -25.00 -3.45
C SER A 3 9.44 -23.86 -3.99
N LEU A 4 9.72 -22.61 -3.62
CA LEU A 4 8.97 -21.45 -4.08
C LEU A 4 9.58 -20.88 -5.37
N PRO A 5 8.75 -20.28 -6.26
CA PRO A 5 9.25 -19.53 -7.40
C PRO A 5 10.28 -18.48 -6.98
N LEU A 6 11.26 -18.21 -7.85
CA LEU A 6 12.36 -17.27 -7.56
C LEU A 6 11.86 -15.91 -7.05
N GLU A 7 10.80 -15.40 -7.68
CA GLU A 7 10.20 -14.12 -7.29
C GLU A 7 9.65 -14.13 -5.86
N GLU A 8 8.93 -15.19 -5.46
CA GLU A 8 8.39 -15.31 -4.11
C GLU A 8 9.50 -15.51 -3.07
N ARG A 9 10.58 -16.22 -3.43
CA ARG A 9 11.78 -16.31 -2.60
C ARG A 9 12.38 -14.93 -2.35
N ILE A 10 12.56 -14.12 -3.41
CA ILE A 10 13.15 -12.78 -3.31
C ILE A 10 12.27 -11.85 -2.47
N LYS A 11 10.95 -11.84 -2.71
CA LYS A 11 10.01 -11.03 -1.90
C LYS A 11 10.11 -11.37 -0.43
N LYS A 12 10.08 -12.67 -0.10
CA LYS A 12 10.17 -13.13 1.28
C LYS A 12 11.48 -12.71 1.96
N LEU A 13 12.61 -12.88 1.27
CA LEU A 13 13.93 -12.48 1.78
C LEU A 13 14.02 -10.97 2.04
N LEU A 14 13.46 -10.16 1.13
CA LEU A 14 13.42 -8.70 1.26
C LEU A 14 12.52 -8.23 2.40
N CYS A 15 11.42 -8.94 2.69
CA CYS A 15 10.47 -8.53 3.73
C CYS A 15 10.84 -9.02 5.14
N GLU A 16 11.44 -10.21 5.25
CA GLU A 16 11.71 -10.84 6.56
C GLU A 16 13.12 -10.54 7.10
N GLY A 17 13.98 -9.92 6.30
CA GLY A 17 15.36 -9.65 6.65
C GLY A 17 15.64 -8.21 7.11
N PRO A 18 16.93 -7.83 7.17
CA PRO A 18 17.33 -6.46 7.50
C PRO A 18 16.77 -5.45 6.49
N PRO A 19 16.67 -4.16 6.85
CA PRO A 19 16.07 -3.14 6.00
C PRO A 19 16.80 -2.90 4.67
N VAL A 20 18.06 -3.33 4.56
CA VAL A 20 18.85 -3.38 3.33
C VAL A 20 19.72 -4.64 3.29
N HIS A 21 20.01 -5.14 2.09
CA HIS A 21 20.75 -6.39 1.90
C HIS A 21 21.91 -6.26 0.92
N ARG A 22 22.98 -7.01 1.15
CA ARG A 22 24.02 -7.24 0.13
C ARG A 22 23.52 -8.18 -0.94
N PHE A 23 23.95 -7.96 -2.18
CA PHE A 23 23.63 -8.86 -3.29
C PHE A 23 24.11 -10.28 -3.02
N SER A 24 25.34 -10.45 -2.53
CA SER A 24 25.91 -11.77 -2.22
C SER A 24 25.08 -12.56 -1.20
N PHE A 25 24.51 -11.87 -0.21
CA PHE A 25 23.62 -12.48 0.77
C PHE A 25 22.32 -12.97 0.13
N LEU A 26 21.65 -12.11 -0.64
CA LEU A 26 20.42 -12.47 -1.33
C LEU A 26 20.64 -13.62 -2.32
N LYS A 27 21.75 -13.56 -3.07
CA LYS A 27 22.11 -14.53 -4.10
C LYS A 27 22.37 -15.93 -3.52
N HIS A 28 22.85 -16.02 -2.29
CA HIS A 28 23.09 -17.30 -1.61
C HIS A 28 21.83 -18.17 -1.46
N PHE A 29 20.64 -17.59 -1.48
CA PHE A 29 19.36 -18.31 -1.40
C PHE A 29 18.80 -18.74 -2.77
N ALA A 30 19.49 -18.40 -3.85
CA ALA A 30 19.14 -18.74 -5.23
C ALA A 30 20.40 -19.03 -6.07
N LEU A 31 21.25 -19.93 -5.57
CA LEU A 31 22.46 -20.39 -6.26
C LEU A 31 22.14 -21.15 -7.56
N ASP A 32 20.92 -21.65 -7.69
CA ASP A 32 20.38 -22.37 -8.84
C ASP A 32 20.13 -21.49 -10.07
N CYS A 33 20.05 -20.18 -9.90
CA CYS A 33 19.76 -19.21 -10.96
C CYS A 33 21.05 -18.50 -11.41
N CYS A 34 21.10 -17.91 -12.60
CA CYS A 34 22.22 -17.02 -12.97
C CYS A 34 22.09 -15.65 -12.28
N ASP A 35 23.13 -14.81 -12.38
CA ASP A 35 23.10 -13.48 -11.75
C ASP A 35 22.14 -12.54 -12.49
N GLU A 36 22.06 -12.66 -13.82
CA GLU A 36 21.23 -11.83 -14.69
C GLU A 36 19.74 -12.02 -14.42
N GLU A 37 19.27 -13.26 -14.41
CA GLU A 37 17.88 -13.61 -14.09
C GLU A 37 17.52 -13.17 -12.66
N PHE A 38 18.41 -13.41 -11.70
CA PHE A 38 18.20 -13.01 -10.31
C PHE A 38 18.07 -11.49 -10.20
N LEU A 39 18.96 -10.73 -10.85
CA LEU A 39 18.94 -9.27 -10.86
C LEU A 39 17.71 -8.70 -11.57
N GLN A 40 17.22 -9.35 -12.63
CA GLN A 40 15.98 -8.94 -13.30
C GLN A 40 14.79 -9.01 -12.36
N VAL A 41 14.68 -10.08 -11.57
CA VAL A 41 13.58 -10.22 -10.60
C VAL A 41 13.79 -9.31 -9.39
N LEU A 42 15.02 -9.19 -8.88
CA LEU A 42 15.35 -8.34 -7.73
C LEU A 42 15.00 -6.87 -7.98
N GLN A 43 15.32 -6.34 -9.17
CA GLN A 43 15.03 -4.95 -9.53
C GLN A 43 13.53 -4.63 -9.61
N LYS A 44 12.66 -5.64 -9.78
CA LYS A 44 11.21 -5.44 -9.71
C LYS A 44 10.76 -5.09 -8.30
N HIS A 45 11.45 -5.60 -7.29
CA HIS A 45 11.01 -5.62 -5.89
C HIS A 45 11.89 -4.80 -4.93
N ALA A 46 13.09 -4.42 -5.36
CA ALA A 46 14.05 -3.65 -4.56
C ALA A 46 14.65 -2.47 -5.34
N LEU A 47 15.21 -1.51 -4.61
CA LEU A 47 15.94 -0.34 -5.08
C LEU A 47 17.38 -0.41 -4.59
N LEU A 48 18.31 0.07 -5.41
CA LEU A 48 19.73 0.07 -5.06
C LEU A 48 20.12 1.34 -4.30
N VAL A 49 20.73 1.20 -3.13
CA VAL A 49 21.22 2.30 -2.28
C VAL A 49 22.67 1.99 -1.92
N GLN A 50 23.63 2.74 -2.48
CA GLN A 50 25.07 2.52 -2.27
C GLN A 50 25.52 1.06 -2.50
N GLY A 51 24.98 0.40 -3.53
CA GLY A 51 25.29 -1.01 -3.85
C GLY A 51 24.50 -2.05 -3.03
N LEU A 52 23.73 -1.61 -2.04
CA LEU A 52 22.86 -2.46 -1.23
C LEU A 52 21.43 -2.42 -1.76
N TRP A 53 20.66 -3.49 -1.53
CA TRP A 53 19.29 -3.63 -2.00
C TRP A 53 18.31 -3.35 -0.87
N ALA A 54 17.55 -2.28 -1.01
CA ALA A 54 16.45 -1.92 -0.12
C ALA A 54 15.11 -2.39 -0.75
N PRO A 55 14.21 -3.04 -0.01
CA PRO A 55 12.88 -3.38 -0.53
C PRO A 55 12.14 -2.12 -1.03
N LYS A 56 11.33 -2.22 -2.09
CA LYS A 56 10.45 -1.11 -2.48
C LYS A 56 9.37 -0.89 -1.44
N SER A 57 8.96 0.36 -1.22
CA SER A 57 7.88 0.67 -0.27
C SER A 57 6.56 -0.01 -0.65
N SER A 58 6.30 -0.21 -1.94
CA SER A 58 5.16 -0.99 -2.45
C SER A 58 5.20 -2.48 -2.08
N LEU A 59 6.39 -3.03 -1.81
CA LEU A 59 6.55 -4.41 -1.36
C LEU A 59 6.32 -4.54 0.15
N LEU A 60 6.71 -3.52 0.92
CA LEU A 60 6.58 -3.52 2.38
C LEU A 60 5.17 -3.18 2.90
N LEU A 61 4.26 -2.78 2.00
CA LEU A 61 2.85 -2.50 2.33
C LEU A 61 2.69 -1.56 3.54
N LEU A 62 3.49 -0.48 3.58
CA LEU A 62 3.48 0.46 4.70
C LEU A 62 2.09 1.07 4.90
N GLU A 63 1.66 1.15 6.17
CA GLU A 63 0.28 1.40 6.60
C GLU A 63 -0.35 2.70 6.06
N ASP A 64 0.48 3.69 5.70
CA ASP A 64 0.03 4.89 5.02
C ASP A 64 0.98 5.37 3.90
N GLY A 65 0.40 6.05 2.91
CA GLY A 65 1.14 6.60 1.77
C GLY A 65 2.22 7.60 2.21
N GLU A 66 2.02 8.29 3.34
CA GLU A 66 3.01 9.20 3.90
C GLU A 66 4.28 8.47 4.38
N SER A 67 4.15 7.30 4.99
CA SER A 67 5.29 6.50 5.47
C SER A 67 6.11 5.99 4.30
N SER A 68 5.45 5.60 3.20
CA SER A 68 6.13 5.26 1.94
C SER A 68 6.92 6.44 1.39
N LEU A 69 6.33 7.64 1.36
CA LEU A 69 7.01 8.86 0.90
C LEU A 69 8.21 9.23 1.78
N VAL A 70 8.06 9.18 3.11
CA VAL A 70 9.15 9.48 4.06
C VAL A 70 10.29 8.48 3.90
N ARG A 71 9.97 7.20 3.79
CA ARG A 71 10.96 6.14 3.58
C ARG A 71 11.70 6.31 2.26
N ASP A 72 10.99 6.53 1.16
CA ASP A 72 11.58 6.68 -0.15
C ASP A 72 12.47 7.94 -0.21
N TYR A 73 12.08 9.02 0.46
CA TYR A 73 12.90 10.22 0.57
C TYR A 73 14.19 9.97 1.36
N LEU A 74 14.13 9.24 2.48
CA LEU A 74 15.32 8.85 3.24
C LEU A 74 16.28 7.99 2.43
N LEU A 75 15.75 6.98 1.72
CA LEU A 75 16.56 6.11 0.88
C LEU A 75 17.18 6.87 -0.30
N LEU A 76 16.46 7.83 -0.88
CA LEU A 76 17.00 8.73 -1.90
C LEU A 76 18.20 9.53 -1.34
N LEU A 77 18.04 10.17 -0.18
CA LEU A 77 19.15 10.92 0.45
C LEU A 77 20.36 10.01 0.72
N PHE A 78 20.11 8.79 1.19
CA PHE A 78 21.17 7.81 1.39
C PHE A 78 21.75 7.25 0.08
N SER A 79 21.02 7.30 -1.03
CA SER A 79 21.55 6.88 -2.33
C SER A 79 22.60 7.85 -2.86
N GLU A 80 22.47 9.14 -2.50
CA GLU A 80 23.39 10.21 -2.90
C GLU A 80 24.55 10.36 -1.91
N ASN A 81 24.27 10.24 -0.61
CA ASN A 81 25.23 10.54 0.45
C ASN A 81 25.20 9.48 1.56
N SER A 82 26.36 9.12 2.11
CA SER A 82 26.45 8.18 3.24
C SER A 82 26.03 8.78 4.59
N THR A 83 25.87 10.10 4.65
CA THR A 83 25.49 10.86 5.84
C THR A 83 24.46 11.91 5.50
N ILE A 84 23.53 12.15 6.43
CA ILE A 84 22.48 13.16 6.32
C ILE A 84 22.60 14.11 7.50
N SER A 85 22.73 15.43 7.25
CA SER A 85 22.75 16.45 8.30
C SER A 85 21.36 16.69 8.89
N GLU A 86 21.27 16.87 10.21
CA GLU A 86 20.01 17.19 10.90
C GLU A 86 19.45 18.55 10.48
N SER A 87 20.29 19.56 10.23
CA SER A 87 19.85 20.85 9.72
C SER A 87 19.14 20.74 8.37
N ASP A 88 19.72 19.96 7.46
CA ASP A 88 19.28 19.86 6.07
C ASP A 88 18.02 19.02 5.99
N LEU A 89 17.93 18.00 6.84
CA LEU A 89 16.77 17.15 6.94
C LEU A 89 15.55 17.90 7.50
N LEU A 90 15.75 18.62 8.61
CA LEU A 90 14.69 19.33 9.30
C LEU A 90 14.25 20.60 8.56
N SER A 91 15.05 21.17 7.66
CA SER A 91 14.62 22.30 6.83
C SER A 91 13.69 21.88 5.69
N ASN A 92 13.83 20.66 5.17
CA ASN A 92 13.12 20.18 3.99
C ASN A 92 11.85 19.38 4.29
N ILE A 93 11.66 18.89 5.52
CA ILE A 93 10.53 18.01 5.87
C ILE A 93 9.47 18.69 6.77
N PRO A 94 8.18 18.55 6.42
CA PRO A 94 7.06 18.95 7.28
C PRO A 94 7.11 18.34 8.68
N THR A 95 6.76 19.12 9.70
CA THR A 95 6.82 18.70 11.11
C THR A 95 5.98 17.46 11.42
N ASN A 96 4.85 17.27 10.75
CA ASN A 96 3.97 16.11 10.93
C ASN A 96 4.61 14.79 10.47
N LEU A 97 5.63 14.82 9.61
CA LEU A 97 6.31 13.63 9.10
C LEU A 97 7.55 13.22 9.90
N ARG A 98 8.00 14.06 10.85
CA ARG A 98 9.25 13.84 11.61
C ARG A 98 9.21 12.60 12.49
N LYS A 99 8.08 12.34 13.16
CA LYS A 99 7.92 11.14 14.00
C LYS A 99 8.05 9.85 13.19
N LYS A 100 7.46 9.80 11.99
CA LYS A 100 7.58 8.65 11.08
C LYS A 100 9.02 8.50 10.57
N MET A 101 9.69 9.63 10.38
CA MET A 101 11.08 9.66 9.93
C MET A 101 12.04 9.05 10.93
N GLU A 102 11.85 9.32 12.23
CA GLU A 102 12.69 8.76 13.30
C GLU A 102 12.68 7.23 13.26
N VAL A 103 11.51 6.60 13.06
CA VAL A 103 11.39 5.14 12.92
C VAL A 103 12.26 4.58 11.78
N PHE A 104 12.25 5.24 10.63
CA PHE A 104 13.04 4.79 9.48
C PHE A 104 14.53 5.11 9.63
N LEU A 105 14.89 6.26 10.23
CA LEU A 105 16.27 6.59 10.53
C LEU A 105 16.88 5.59 11.52
N ASP A 106 16.12 5.19 12.54
CA ASP A 106 16.54 4.16 13.49
C ASP A 106 16.72 2.81 12.81
N ALA A 107 15.98 2.52 11.74
CA ALA A 107 16.19 1.31 10.94
C ALA A 107 17.46 1.39 10.09
N PHE A 108 17.65 2.47 9.32
CA PHE A 108 18.68 2.59 8.29
C PHE A 108 20.03 3.14 8.77
N ALA A 109 20.04 3.92 9.85
CA ALA A 109 21.15 4.79 10.18
C ALA A 109 21.45 4.83 11.68
N VAL A 110 22.63 5.37 12.03
CA VAL A 110 23.02 5.67 13.40
C VAL A 110 23.16 7.17 13.55
N LYS A 111 22.47 7.74 14.55
CA LYS A 111 22.62 9.16 14.89
C LYS A 111 24.05 9.41 15.37
N ARG A 112 24.71 10.42 14.78
CA ARG A 112 26.04 10.88 15.16
C ARG A 112 25.97 12.36 15.53
N SER A 113 26.56 12.68 16.67
CA SER A 113 26.74 14.04 17.15
C SER A 113 28.21 14.27 17.45
N SER A 114 28.76 15.34 16.90
CA SER A 114 30.15 15.78 17.07
C SER A 114 30.19 17.30 16.91
N PHE A 115 31.31 17.91 17.31
CA PHE A 115 31.48 19.37 17.19
C PHE A 115 31.31 19.92 15.76
N LYS A 116 31.53 19.10 14.73
CA LYS A 116 31.45 19.50 13.31
C LYS A 116 30.22 18.97 12.57
N PHE A 117 29.50 18.00 13.14
CA PHE A 117 28.41 17.31 12.45
C PHE A 117 27.42 16.73 13.45
N THR A 118 26.15 17.05 13.23
CA THR A 118 25.01 16.42 13.90
C THR A 118 24.05 15.91 12.83
N GLY A 119 23.81 14.60 12.83
CA GLY A 119 23.00 13.97 11.79
C GLY A 119 23.04 12.45 11.86
N TRP A 120 22.82 11.80 10.74
CA TRP A 120 22.73 10.34 10.65
C TRP A 120 23.74 9.79 9.64
N LYS A 121 24.36 8.66 9.99
CA LYS A 121 25.24 7.91 9.10
C LYS A 121 24.60 6.56 8.78
N PHE A 122 24.56 6.19 7.50
CA PHE A 122 24.01 4.90 7.07
C PHE A 122 24.72 3.73 7.79
N LYS A 123 23.95 2.76 8.29
CA LYS A 123 24.47 1.65 9.12
C LYS A 123 25.40 0.75 8.34
N GLU A 124 24.94 0.32 7.16
CA GLU A 124 25.64 -0.63 6.34
C GLU A 124 26.64 0.07 5.42
N PRO A 125 27.89 -0.41 5.31
CA PRO A 125 28.85 0.17 4.38
C PRO A 125 28.47 -0.17 2.93
N ALA A 126 28.78 0.75 2.02
CA ALA A 126 28.52 0.58 0.59
C ALA A 126 29.09 -0.75 0.05
N ASP A 127 28.31 -1.43 -0.80
CA ASP A 127 28.76 -2.65 -1.46
C ASP A 127 29.57 -2.30 -2.73
N ALA A 128 30.83 -1.91 -2.51
CA ALA A 128 31.75 -1.56 -3.58
C ALA A 128 31.98 -2.71 -4.59
N SER A 129 31.86 -3.96 -4.13
CA SER A 129 32.00 -5.13 -5.00
C SER A 129 30.84 -5.22 -5.98
N PHE A 130 29.61 -5.03 -5.50
CA PHE A 130 28.43 -4.97 -6.37
C PHE A 130 28.52 -3.82 -7.37
N ILE A 131 28.88 -2.61 -6.89
CA ILE A 131 28.98 -1.41 -7.73
C ILE A 131 29.98 -1.63 -8.88
N LYS A 132 31.14 -2.20 -8.58
CA LYS A 132 32.18 -2.48 -9.58
C LYS A 132 31.76 -3.57 -10.58
N ARG A 133 31.05 -4.60 -10.10
CA ARG A 133 30.66 -5.77 -10.91
C ARG A 133 29.46 -5.50 -11.82
N TYR A 134 28.52 -4.65 -11.40
CA TYR A 134 27.27 -4.38 -12.12
C TYR A 134 27.04 -2.88 -12.40
N PRO A 135 27.99 -2.15 -13.05
CA PRO A 135 27.89 -0.71 -13.24
C PRO A 135 26.66 -0.29 -14.06
N LYS A 136 26.26 -1.09 -15.05
CA LYS A 136 25.05 -0.83 -15.86
C LYS A 136 23.77 -0.82 -15.02
N ILE A 137 23.70 -1.72 -14.02
CA ILE A 137 22.56 -1.76 -13.09
C ILE A 137 22.58 -0.56 -12.17
N VAL A 138 23.77 -0.14 -11.71
CA VAL A 138 23.92 1.07 -10.88
C VAL A 138 23.42 2.29 -11.63
N ASP A 139 23.80 2.46 -12.90
CA ASP A 139 23.37 3.62 -13.70
C ASP A 139 21.86 3.57 -14.01
N ALA A 140 21.30 2.39 -14.30
CA ALA A 140 19.86 2.25 -14.46
C ALA A 140 19.09 2.60 -13.17
N GLN A 141 19.62 2.23 -12.00
CA GLN A 141 19.00 2.54 -10.71
C GLN A 141 19.10 4.03 -10.36
N LYS A 142 20.14 4.75 -10.81
CA LYS A 142 20.19 6.21 -10.69
C LYS A 142 19.03 6.88 -11.43
N GLU A 143 18.69 6.41 -12.63
CA GLU A 143 17.53 6.93 -13.37
C GLU A 143 16.19 6.63 -12.68
N VAL A 144 16.09 5.46 -12.03
CA VAL A 144 14.94 5.15 -11.17
C VAL A 144 14.84 6.15 -10.01
N TRP A 145 15.95 6.45 -9.34
CA TRP A 145 15.98 7.46 -8.28
C TRP A 145 15.66 8.86 -8.77
N ASN A 146 16.16 9.28 -9.94
CA ASN A 146 15.80 10.56 -10.57
C ASN A 146 14.29 10.69 -10.80
N SER A 147 13.63 9.59 -11.22
CA SER A 147 12.17 9.54 -11.39
C SER A 147 11.44 9.66 -10.05
N ILE A 148 11.92 8.94 -9.02
CA ILE A 148 11.37 9.01 -7.66
C ILE A 148 11.52 10.43 -7.09
N GLU A 149 12.69 11.06 -7.21
CA GLU A 149 12.93 12.42 -6.74
C GLU A 149 11.96 13.43 -7.37
N LYS A 150 11.76 13.35 -8.69
CA LYS A 150 10.80 14.21 -9.40
C LYS A 150 9.37 14.06 -8.86
N ASN A 151 8.99 12.84 -8.46
CA ASN A 151 7.70 12.60 -7.84
C ASN A 151 7.65 13.14 -6.41
N LEU A 152 8.67 12.88 -5.59
CA LEU A 152 8.76 13.37 -4.20
C LEU A 152 8.74 14.89 -4.10
N LYS A 153 9.45 15.61 -4.99
CA LYS A 153 9.46 17.08 -5.02
C LYS A 153 8.06 17.69 -5.19
N LYS A 154 7.12 17.00 -5.87
CA LYS A 154 5.72 17.46 -6.00
C LYS A 154 4.99 17.44 -4.65
N TYR A 155 5.29 16.45 -3.80
CA TYR A 155 4.65 16.28 -2.50
C TYR A 155 5.30 17.15 -1.41
N ILE A 156 6.62 17.29 -1.43
CA ILE A 156 7.38 18.02 -0.42
C ILE A 156 7.40 19.54 -0.72
N GLY A 157 7.39 19.94 -2.01
CA GLY A 157 7.43 21.35 -2.43
C GLY A 157 6.07 22.06 -2.56
N GLY A 158 4.95 21.35 -2.39
CA GLY A 158 3.59 21.82 -2.73
C GLY A 158 2.94 22.87 -1.81
N LYS A 159 3.65 23.37 -0.78
CA LYS A 159 3.14 24.47 0.08
C LYS A 159 4.13 25.63 0.18
N LYS A 160 4.47 26.24 -0.95
CA LYS A 160 4.78 27.68 -0.93
C LYS A 160 3.49 28.44 -1.21
N ARG A 161 2.95 29.10 -0.18
CA ARG A 161 2.06 30.26 -0.37
C ARG A 161 2.86 31.30 -1.13
N GLY A 162 2.71 31.33 -2.46
CA GLY A 162 3.16 32.43 -3.29
C GLY A 162 2.23 33.63 -3.10
N PRO A 163 2.74 34.88 -3.17
CA PRO A 163 1.92 36.08 -3.05
C PRO A 163 0.86 36.14 -4.16
N ARG A 164 -0.33 36.63 -3.83
CA ARG A 164 -1.37 36.99 -4.80
C ARG A 164 -0.81 38.04 -5.77
N GLU A 165 -0.47 37.64 -6.98
CA GLU A 165 -0.35 38.56 -8.10
C GLU A 165 -1.71 38.68 -8.79
N ARG A 166 -2.24 39.91 -8.75
CA ARG A 166 -3.43 40.33 -9.47
C ARG A 166 -3.08 40.33 -10.95
N ASN A 167 -3.67 39.42 -11.71
CA ASN A 167 -3.62 39.50 -13.17
C ASN A 167 -4.44 40.72 -13.61
N ALA A 168 -3.74 41.73 -14.12
CA ALA A 168 -4.31 42.76 -14.97
C ALA A 168 -4.16 42.30 -16.42
N ASP A 169 -5.29 42.11 -17.11
CA ASP A 169 -5.33 41.89 -18.55
C ASP A 169 -4.80 43.12 -19.30
N PRO A 170 -4.10 42.90 -20.43
CA PRO A 170 -4.53 43.62 -21.63
C PRO A 170 -4.66 42.73 -22.87
N LYS A 171 -5.76 42.99 -23.59
CA LYS A 171 -6.12 42.52 -24.94
C LYS A 171 -5.03 42.77 -26.01
N PRO A 172 -5.13 42.08 -27.16
CA PRO A 172 -5.25 42.79 -28.45
C PRO A 172 -6.47 42.26 -29.25
N ILE A 173 -7.45 43.09 -29.61
CA ILE A 173 -7.61 43.87 -30.86
C ILE A 173 -7.77 43.01 -32.15
N ILE A 174 -9.05 42.73 -32.44
CA ILE A 174 -9.85 42.82 -33.69
C ILE A 174 -9.14 42.78 -35.06
N THR A 175 -9.64 41.92 -35.96
CA THR A 175 -10.19 42.16 -37.34
C THR A 175 -9.88 40.95 -38.23
N GLY A 176 -10.75 40.40 -39.09
CA GLY A 176 -12.13 40.71 -39.46
C GLY A 176 -12.72 39.55 -40.30
N THR A 177 -14.04 39.42 -40.28
CA THR A 177 -14.85 38.57 -41.19
C THR A 177 -15.14 39.35 -42.47
N PRO A 178 -15.35 38.70 -43.64
CA PRO A 178 -16.70 38.30 -44.06
C PRO A 178 -16.68 36.93 -44.79
N GLY A 179 -17.71 36.11 -44.98
CA GLY A 179 -19.15 36.18 -44.88
C GLY A 179 -19.72 35.14 -45.89
N LYS A 180 -20.87 34.53 -45.56
CA LYS A 180 -21.81 33.73 -46.41
C LYS A 180 -21.61 32.21 -46.62
N THR A 181 -22.39 31.47 -45.81
CA THR A 181 -23.45 30.49 -46.16
C THR A 181 -23.20 29.40 -47.22
N VAL A 182 -23.39 28.14 -46.82
CA VAL A 182 -24.44 27.19 -47.31
C VAL A 182 -24.21 25.80 -46.65
N ASN A 183 -25.24 25.25 -45.98
CA ASN A 183 -25.36 23.83 -45.58
C ASN A 183 -25.94 23.04 -46.78
N PRO A 184 -25.72 21.71 -46.98
CA PRO A 184 -26.13 20.67 -46.01
C PRO A 184 -25.36 19.32 -45.99
N THR A 185 -25.58 18.59 -44.89
CA THR A 185 -25.53 17.11 -44.68
C THR A 185 -24.59 16.23 -45.51
N GLY A 186 -23.67 15.55 -44.83
CA GLY A 186 -22.95 14.39 -45.36
C GLY A 186 -21.95 13.78 -44.37
N THR A 187 -22.24 12.56 -43.92
CA THR A 187 -21.40 11.63 -43.16
C THR A 187 -19.98 11.50 -43.71
N LEU A 188 -18.93 11.67 -42.89
CA LEU A 188 -17.74 10.80 -42.91
C LEU A 188 -16.80 11.01 -41.71
N MET A 189 -16.25 9.89 -41.26
CA MET A 189 -15.11 9.68 -40.38
C MET A 189 -13.96 10.68 -40.52
N LYS A 190 -13.28 11.00 -39.40
CA LYS A 190 -11.82 10.93 -39.31
C LYS A 190 -11.32 10.93 -37.86
N ASN A 191 -10.45 9.96 -37.62
CA ASN A 191 -9.68 9.69 -36.41
C ASN A 191 -9.01 10.95 -35.84
N ALA A 192 -9.15 11.13 -34.52
CA ALA A 192 -8.18 11.89 -33.74
C ALA A 192 -7.57 10.94 -32.71
N ILE A 193 -6.29 10.63 -32.94
CA ILE A 193 -5.38 9.96 -32.02
C ILE A 193 -5.28 10.84 -30.77
N GLY A 194 -6.09 10.54 -29.77
CA GLY A 194 -5.93 11.03 -28.42
C GLY A 194 -5.01 10.09 -27.67
N VAL A 195 -3.79 10.56 -27.39
CA VAL A 195 -2.82 9.89 -26.52
C VAL A 195 -3.44 9.74 -25.13
N SER A 196 -4.12 8.61 -24.89
CA SER A 196 -4.52 8.20 -23.55
C SER A 196 -3.30 7.61 -22.86
N SER A 197 -2.75 8.34 -21.89
CA SER A 197 -1.83 7.79 -20.91
C SER A 197 -2.54 6.62 -20.20
N GLY A 198 -2.20 5.40 -20.59
CA GLY A 198 -2.88 4.16 -20.19
C GLY A 198 -2.65 3.83 -18.73
N ARG A 199 -3.42 4.43 -17.83
CA ARG A 199 -3.76 3.82 -16.54
C ARG A 199 -4.90 2.84 -16.83
N LYS A 200 -4.62 1.54 -16.76
CA LYS A 200 -5.63 0.49 -16.97
C LYS A 200 -6.55 0.49 -15.75
N THR A 201 -7.63 1.25 -15.80
CA THR A 201 -8.67 1.27 -14.76
C THR A 201 -9.39 -0.07 -14.74
N MET A 202 -9.92 -0.47 -13.58
CA MET A 202 -10.62 -1.74 -13.43
C MET A 202 -11.86 -1.81 -14.34
N SER A 203 -12.13 -2.98 -14.94
CA SER A 203 -13.34 -3.16 -15.76
C SER A 203 -14.61 -3.17 -14.91
N GLU A 204 -15.75 -2.74 -15.49
CA GLU A 204 -17.07 -2.80 -14.81
C GLU A 204 -17.40 -4.21 -14.34
N GLU A 205 -17.13 -5.23 -15.18
CA GLU A 205 -17.36 -6.64 -14.83
C GLU A 205 -16.58 -7.05 -13.57
N THR A 206 -15.31 -6.63 -13.46
CA THR A 206 -14.48 -6.91 -12.27
C THR A 206 -15.04 -6.19 -11.05
N ARG A 207 -15.44 -4.92 -11.22
CA ARG A 207 -15.98 -4.08 -10.14
C ARG A 207 -17.28 -4.64 -9.58
N GLU A 208 -18.18 -5.12 -10.44
CA GLU A 208 -19.45 -5.72 -10.04
C GLU A 208 -19.27 -7.10 -9.38
N ALA A 209 -18.25 -7.86 -9.79
CA ALA A 209 -17.98 -9.18 -9.24
C ALA A 209 -17.29 -9.15 -7.87
N LEU A 210 -16.51 -8.10 -7.59
CA LEU A 210 -15.68 -7.98 -6.38
C LEU A 210 -16.47 -8.06 -5.07
N PRO A 211 -17.58 -7.33 -4.85
CA PRO A 211 -18.32 -7.40 -3.58
C PRO A 211 -18.70 -8.82 -3.18
N LYS A 212 -19.22 -9.62 -4.12
CA LYS A 212 -19.60 -11.01 -3.88
C LYS A 212 -18.39 -11.91 -3.60
N ALA A 213 -17.30 -11.72 -4.34
CA ALA A 213 -16.07 -12.49 -4.14
C ALA A 213 -15.43 -12.16 -2.78
N LEU A 214 -15.42 -10.88 -2.39
CA LEU A 214 -14.95 -10.42 -1.09
C LEU A 214 -15.74 -11.07 0.05
N THR A 215 -17.08 -11.14 -0.04
CA THR A 215 -17.88 -11.86 0.96
C THR A 215 -17.43 -13.32 1.10
N LYS A 216 -17.15 -14.02 0.00
CA LYS A 216 -16.65 -15.41 0.02
C LYS A 216 -15.26 -15.50 0.68
N VAL A 217 -14.36 -14.54 0.46
CA VAL A 217 -13.06 -14.47 1.16
C VAL A 217 -13.27 -14.30 2.66
N PHE A 218 -14.10 -13.33 3.05
CA PHE A 218 -14.34 -13.01 4.46
C PHE A 218 -15.12 -14.09 5.22
N LEU A 219 -15.84 -14.98 4.53
CA LEU A 219 -16.43 -16.17 5.15
C LEU A 219 -15.36 -17.15 5.61
N THR A 220 -14.26 -17.26 4.86
CA THR A 220 -13.11 -18.11 5.22
C THR A 220 -12.28 -17.47 6.32
N HIS A 221 -12.07 -16.15 6.23
CA HIS A 221 -11.30 -15.38 7.22
C HIS A 221 -12.07 -14.13 7.64
N LYS A 222 -12.63 -14.13 8.86
CA LYS A 222 -13.51 -13.04 9.34
C LYS A 222 -12.78 -11.69 9.48
N VAL A 223 -11.46 -11.71 9.67
CA VAL A 223 -10.57 -10.54 9.70
C VAL A 223 -9.44 -10.79 8.70
N CYS A 224 -9.21 -9.84 7.79
CA CYS A 224 -8.21 -9.99 6.73
C CYS A 224 -7.30 -8.78 6.65
N SER A 225 -6.00 -9.00 6.44
CA SER A 225 -5.12 -7.98 5.88
C SER A 225 -5.44 -7.79 4.39
N PHE A 226 -5.01 -6.66 3.81
CA PHE A 226 -5.12 -6.45 2.36
C PHE A 226 -4.47 -7.58 1.55
N GLN A 227 -3.30 -8.06 1.99
CA GLN A 227 -2.61 -9.17 1.36
C GLN A 227 -3.44 -10.46 1.39
N LEU A 228 -4.07 -10.77 2.53
CA LEU A 228 -4.92 -11.96 2.65
C LEU A 228 -6.16 -11.85 1.74
N ILE A 229 -6.72 -10.65 1.56
CA ILE A 229 -7.80 -10.41 0.60
C ILE A 229 -7.34 -10.73 -0.82
N CYS A 230 -6.21 -10.15 -1.25
CA CYS A 230 -5.64 -10.37 -2.58
C CYS A 230 -5.32 -11.85 -2.83
N GLN A 231 -4.75 -12.54 -1.84
CA GLN A 231 -4.50 -13.98 -1.91
C GLN A 231 -5.80 -14.77 -1.98
N GLY A 232 -6.79 -14.45 -1.14
CA GLY A 232 -8.09 -15.10 -1.11
C GLY A 232 -8.83 -14.99 -2.44
N LEU A 233 -8.81 -13.82 -3.08
CA LEU A 233 -9.39 -13.61 -4.41
C LEU A 233 -8.72 -14.48 -5.47
N ARG A 234 -7.38 -14.55 -5.48
CA ARG A 234 -6.63 -15.41 -6.42
C ARG A 234 -6.92 -16.89 -6.19
N GLN A 235 -6.94 -17.34 -4.94
CA GLN A 235 -7.23 -18.74 -4.60
C GLN A 235 -8.67 -19.12 -4.96
N LEU A 236 -9.64 -18.23 -4.70
CA LEU A 236 -11.02 -18.43 -5.12
C LEU A 236 -11.13 -18.58 -6.65
N ALA A 237 -10.44 -17.73 -7.43
CA ALA A 237 -10.42 -17.86 -8.88
C ALA A 237 -9.82 -19.18 -9.36
N ILE A 238 -8.70 -19.62 -8.78
CA ILE A 238 -8.10 -20.93 -9.10
C ILE A 238 -9.10 -22.06 -8.81
N SER A 239 -9.72 -22.06 -7.62
CA SER A 239 -10.65 -23.10 -7.20
C SER A 239 -11.91 -23.21 -8.06
N GLN A 240 -12.35 -22.10 -8.67
CA GLN A 240 -13.57 -22.06 -9.47
C GLN A 240 -13.32 -22.07 -10.98
N SER A 241 -12.08 -21.89 -11.44
CA SER A 241 -11.72 -21.86 -12.87
C SER A 241 -12.13 -23.12 -13.66
N THR A 242 -12.28 -24.26 -12.97
CA THR A 242 -12.65 -25.54 -13.56
C THR A 242 -14.17 -25.78 -13.60
N LEU A 243 -14.98 -24.87 -13.04
CA LEU A 243 -16.43 -25.01 -12.95
C LEU A 243 -17.14 -24.16 -14.03
N PRO A 244 -18.04 -24.74 -14.85
CA PRO A 244 -18.71 -24.02 -15.94
C PRO A 244 -19.86 -23.09 -15.49
N LYS A 245 -19.95 -22.71 -14.20
CA LYS A 245 -21.08 -21.95 -13.63
C LYS A 245 -20.87 -20.43 -13.74
N ALA A 246 -21.96 -19.65 -13.83
CA ALA A 246 -21.90 -18.17 -13.87
C ALA A 246 -21.14 -17.58 -12.68
N ASP A 247 -21.31 -18.17 -11.50
CA ASP A 247 -20.58 -17.80 -10.27
C ASP A 247 -19.07 -17.94 -10.40
N ALA A 248 -18.59 -18.97 -11.10
CA ALA A 248 -17.17 -19.18 -11.33
C ALA A 248 -16.58 -18.09 -12.22
N ARG A 249 -17.31 -17.66 -13.25
CA ARG A 249 -16.88 -16.56 -14.13
C ARG A 249 -16.76 -15.25 -13.36
N MET A 250 -17.73 -14.92 -12.50
CA MET A 250 -17.65 -13.74 -11.64
C MET A 250 -16.45 -13.80 -10.69
N VAL A 251 -16.20 -14.94 -10.05
CA VAL A 251 -15.06 -15.08 -9.13
C VAL A 251 -13.72 -14.96 -9.86
N VAL A 252 -13.61 -15.49 -11.07
CA VAL A 252 -12.42 -15.31 -11.93
C VAL A 252 -12.26 -13.84 -12.33
N ALA A 253 -13.35 -13.16 -12.71
CA ALA A 253 -13.32 -11.73 -13.03
C ALA A 253 -12.82 -10.89 -11.83
N ALA A 254 -13.31 -11.17 -10.63
CA ALA A 254 -12.92 -10.47 -9.41
C ALA A 254 -11.41 -10.59 -9.09
N ALA A 255 -10.75 -11.68 -9.47
CA ALA A 255 -9.31 -11.83 -9.25
C ALA A 255 -8.46 -10.88 -10.10
N TYR A 256 -8.94 -10.44 -11.26
CA TYR A 256 -8.26 -9.38 -12.03
C TYR A 256 -8.26 -8.03 -11.31
N GLY A 257 -9.17 -7.84 -10.34
CA GLY A 257 -9.20 -6.66 -9.49
C GLY A 257 -7.96 -6.52 -8.61
N VAL A 258 -7.22 -7.62 -8.39
CA VAL A 258 -5.96 -7.61 -7.64
C VAL A 258 -4.82 -6.95 -8.44
N ASP A 259 -4.90 -6.99 -9.77
CA ASP A 259 -3.89 -6.40 -10.67
C ASP A 259 -4.25 -4.95 -11.06
N ALA A 260 -5.41 -4.45 -10.61
CA ALA A 260 -5.83 -3.06 -10.77
C ALA A 260 -5.05 -2.13 -9.80
N PRO A 261 -5.07 -0.80 -10.03
CA PRO A 261 -4.52 0.16 -9.08
C PRO A 261 -5.06 -0.07 -7.66
N SER A 262 -4.16 0.00 -6.66
CA SER A 262 -4.47 -0.29 -5.25
C SER A 262 -5.66 0.53 -4.73
N GLU A 263 -5.81 1.76 -5.21
CA GLU A 263 -6.86 2.68 -4.78
C GLU A 263 -8.25 2.17 -5.16
N GLU A 264 -8.42 1.64 -6.38
CA GLU A 264 -9.72 1.16 -6.88
C GLU A 264 -10.19 -0.08 -6.11
N LEU A 265 -9.28 -1.02 -5.84
CA LEU A 265 -9.61 -2.21 -5.03
C LEU A 265 -9.92 -1.81 -3.58
N HIS A 266 -9.15 -0.87 -3.00
CA HIS A 266 -9.42 -0.36 -1.65
C HIS A 266 -10.79 0.30 -1.53
N GLU A 267 -11.21 1.09 -2.51
CA GLU A 267 -12.55 1.69 -2.53
C GLU A 267 -13.65 0.64 -2.46
N ILE A 268 -13.54 -0.42 -3.26
CA ILE A 268 -14.54 -1.50 -3.29
C ILE A 268 -14.52 -2.31 -1.99
N ILE A 269 -13.34 -2.61 -1.44
CA ILE A 269 -13.22 -3.26 -0.13
C ILE A 269 -13.92 -2.41 0.93
N ASN A 270 -13.70 -1.09 0.92
CA ASN A 270 -14.30 -0.16 1.88
C ASN A 270 -15.82 0.00 1.73
N GLN A 271 -16.41 -0.44 0.61
CA GLN A 271 -17.87 -0.51 0.48
C GLN A 271 -18.45 -1.62 1.37
N VAL A 272 -17.82 -2.81 1.38
CA VAL A 272 -18.34 -4.01 2.07
C VAL A 272 -17.73 -4.25 3.46
N ALA A 273 -16.50 -3.78 3.68
CA ALA A 273 -15.73 -3.98 4.90
C ALA A 273 -15.27 -2.65 5.49
N THR A 274 -14.89 -2.68 6.76
CA THR A 274 -14.34 -1.54 7.48
C THR A 274 -12.87 -1.78 7.75
N ASN A 275 -12.03 -0.79 7.43
CA ASN A 275 -10.63 -0.78 7.84
C ASN A 275 -10.50 -0.41 9.33
N ILE A 276 -9.79 -1.25 10.07
CA ILE A 276 -9.42 -1.12 11.46
C ILE A 276 -7.90 -1.30 11.52
N HIS A 277 -7.17 -0.17 11.54
CA HIS A 277 -5.70 -0.15 11.65
C HIS A 277 -4.98 -1.06 10.63
N GLY A 278 -5.42 -1.02 9.35
CA GLY A 278 -4.83 -1.83 8.28
C GLY A 278 -5.44 -3.23 8.10
N LEU A 279 -6.32 -3.65 9.01
CA LEU A 279 -7.10 -4.89 8.91
C LEU A 279 -8.54 -4.60 8.48
N PHE A 280 -9.16 -5.53 7.79
CA PHE A 280 -10.51 -5.39 7.26
C PHE A 280 -11.46 -6.38 7.90
N VAL A 281 -12.67 -5.91 8.23
CA VAL A 281 -13.75 -6.72 8.80
C VAL A 281 -15.04 -6.39 8.07
N LEU A 282 -15.82 -7.38 7.67
CA LEU A 282 -17.12 -7.13 7.05
C LEU A 282 -18.02 -6.29 7.96
N LYS A 283 -18.67 -5.30 7.34
CA LYS A 283 -19.66 -4.44 8.01
C LYS A 283 -20.88 -5.22 8.47
N SER A 284 -21.27 -6.23 7.68
CA SER A 284 -22.41 -7.10 7.93
C SER A 284 -21.97 -8.56 7.89
N SER A 285 -22.44 -9.35 8.85
CA SER A 285 -22.19 -10.80 8.87
C SER A 285 -23.14 -11.51 7.91
N PRO A 286 -22.62 -12.29 6.93
CA PRO A 286 -23.50 -13.09 6.06
C PRO A 286 -24.22 -14.22 6.80
N GLU A 287 -23.67 -14.66 7.95
CA GLU A 287 -24.20 -15.78 8.74
C GLU A 287 -25.13 -15.31 9.86
N HIS A 288 -24.88 -14.11 10.41
CA HIS A 288 -25.60 -13.56 11.57
C HIS A 288 -25.85 -12.06 11.44
N PRO A 289 -26.59 -11.61 10.42
CA PRO A 289 -26.88 -10.19 10.20
C PRO A 289 -27.66 -9.56 11.36
N GLU A 290 -28.40 -10.36 12.14
CA GLU A 290 -29.12 -9.90 13.34
C GLU A 290 -28.20 -9.30 14.41
N TYR A 291 -26.90 -9.62 14.39
CA TYR A 291 -25.90 -9.10 15.34
C TYR A 291 -25.09 -7.91 14.80
N ASP A 292 -25.39 -7.45 13.58
CA ASP A 292 -24.69 -6.31 12.95
C ASP A 292 -24.72 -5.01 13.78
N PRO A 293 -25.80 -4.68 14.52
CA PRO A 293 -25.77 -3.52 15.40
C PRO A 293 -24.67 -3.59 16.46
N LEU A 294 -24.51 -4.74 17.14
CA LEU A 294 -23.39 -4.93 18.08
C LEU A 294 -22.05 -5.02 17.35
N ARG A 295 -22.01 -5.68 16.19
CA ARG A 295 -20.82 -5.76 15.34
C ARG A 295 -20.26 -4.37 15.05
N LYS A 296 -21.13 -3.43 14.68
CA LYS A 296 -20.77 -2.04 14.44
C LYS A 296 -20.18 -1.37 15.68
N VAL A 297 -20.79 -1.56 16.86
CA VAL A 297 -20.26 -1.03 18.13
C VAL A 297 -18.84 -1.54 18.39
N VAL A 298 -18.60 -2.85 18.23
CA VAL A 298 -17.28 -3.45 18.43
C VAL A 298 -16.26 -2.90 17.43
N ILE A 299 -16.64 -2.79 16.15
CA ILE A 299 -15.78 -2.18 15.11
C ILE A 299 -15.42 -0.73 15.48
N ASP A 300 -16.39 0.08 15.89
CA ASP A 300 -16.16 1.48 16.24
C ASP A 300 -15.24 1.63 17.47
N LEU A 301 -15.40 0.76 18.49
CA LEU A 301 -14.50 0.72 19.65
C LEU A 301 -13.05 0.37 19.26
N LEU A 302 -12.87 -0.59 18.36
CA LEU A 302 -11.55 -0.99 17.89
C LEU A 302 -10.89 0.13 17.06
N ARG A 303 -11.66 0.80 16.19
CA ARG A 303 -11.17 1.92 15.37
C ARG A 303 -10.78 3.14 16.19
N GLY A 304 -11.51 3.44 17.26
CA GLY A 304 -11.23 4.57 18.14
C GLY A 304 -10.01 4.35 19.05
N GLY A 305 -9.60 3.10 19.24
CA GLY A 305 -8.43 2.73 20.06
C GLY A 305 -7.10 2.73 19.28
N SER A 306 -6.01 2.40 19.98
CA SER A 306 -4.73 2.07 19.35
C SER A 306 -4.78 0.70 18.66
N PRO A 307 -3.85 0.36 17.74
CA PRO A 307 -3.80 -0.95 17.08
C PRO A 307 -3.84 -2.14 18.06
N ASP A 308 -3.17 -2.02 19.21
CA ASP A 308 -3.14 -3.05 20.27
C ASP A 308 -4.23 -2.87 21.35
N VAL A 309 -5.34 -2.18 21.03
CA VAL A 309 -6.40 -1.91 22.00
C VAL A 309 -6.95 -3.21 22.58
N LYS A 310 -7.07 -3.24 23.90
CA LYS A 310 -7.62 -4.38 24.66
C LYS A 310 -9.04 -4.07 25.09
N LEU A 311 -10.01 -4.76 24.50
CA LEU A 311 -11.41 -4.63 24.87
C LEU A 311 -11.73 -5.54 26.07
N LYS A 312 -12.22 -4.93 27.14
CA LYS A 312 -12.79 -5.65 28.28
C LYS A 312 -14.28 -5.86 28.06
N LYS A 313 -14.82 -7.00 28.52
CA LYS A 313 -16.24 -7.33 28.43
C LYS A 313 -17.14 -6.21 28.96
N ALA A 314 -16.84 -5.68 30.16
CA ALA A 314 -17.61 -4.60 30.77
C ALA A 314 -17.71 -3.35 29.85
N ASN A 315 -16.61 -2.97 29.20
CA ASN A 315 -16.58 -1.81 28.32
C ASN A 315 -17.44 -2.02 27.06
N VAL A 316 -17.43 -3.23 26.50
CA VAL A 316 -18.27 -3.58 25.34
C VAL A 316 -19.74 -3.55 25.71
N PHE A 317 -20.13 -4.12 26.86
CA PHE A 317 -21.51 -4.08 27.34
C PHE A 317 -21.98 -2.65 27.62
N GLN A 318 -21.15 -1.82 28.24
CA GLN A 318 -21.47 -0.42 28.50
C GLN A 318 -21.67 0.35 27.20
N ALA A 319 -20.73 0.26 26.26
CA ALA A 319 -20.83 0.92 24.96
C ALA A 319 -22.06 0.43 24.16
N ALA A 320 -22.33 -0.88 24.18
CA ALA A 320 -23.50 -1.44 23.52
C ALA A 320 -24.80 -0.91 24.13
N LYS A 321 -24.90 -0.82 25.46
CA LYS A 321 -26.07 -0.25 26.15
C LYS A 321 -26.27 1.22 25.78
N GLU A 322 -25.19 2.00 25.71
CA GLU A 322 -25.23 3.41 25.35
C GLU A 322 -25.65 3.63 23.89
N VAL A 323 -25.13 2.84 22.96
CA VAL A 323 -25.37 3.02 21.51
C VAL A 323 -26.67 2.34 21.06
N LEU A 324 -26.91 1.09 21.49
CA LEU A 324 -28.06 0.29 21.05
C LEU A 324 -29.31 0.53 21.90
N LYS A 325 -29.19 1.24 23.03
CA LYS A 325 -30.29 1.52 23.97
C LYS A 325 -31.01 0.26 24.48
N ARG A 326 -30.30 -0.87 24.50
CA ARG A 326 -30.76 -2.16 25.04
C ARG A 326 -29.60 -2.94 25.63
N ASP A 327 -29.91 -3.87 26.52
CA ASP A 327 -28.92 -4.85 26.95
C ASP A 327 -28.67 -5.89 25.83
N ILE A 328 -27.41 -6.29 25.67
CA ILE A 328 -27.00 -7.33 24.72
C ILE A 328 -26.96 -8.69 25.40
N SER A 329 -27.31 -9.75 24.67
CA SER A 329 -27.23 -11.11 25.21
C SER A 329 -25.78 -11.61 25.25
N ILE A 330 -25.50 -12.58 26.11
CA ILE A 330 -24.17 -13.21 26.16
C ILE A 330 -23.84 -13.95 24.85
N ASN A 331 -24.86 -14.50 24.17
CA ASN A 331 -24.69 -15.22 22.91
C ASN A 331 -24.33 -14.25 21.78
N GLU A 332 -25.06 -13.14 21.67
CA GLU A 332 -24.78 -12.04 20.74
C GLU A 332 -23.35 -11.51 20.94
N TYR A 333 -22.97 -11.23 22.19
CA TYR A 333 -21.61 -10.84 22.55
C TYR A 333 -20.57 -11.87 22.11
N ASN A 334 -20.72 -13.13 22.52
CA ASN A 334 -19.76 -14.18 22.21
C ASN A 334 -19.63 -14.38 20.70
N LYS A 335 -20.72 -14.29 19.94
CA LYS A 335 -20.68 -14.47 18.49
C LYS A 335 -19.90 -13.36 17.80
N VAL A 336 -20.22 -12.09 18.11
CA VAL A 336 -19.51 -10.94 17.53
C VAL A 336 -18.04 -10.92 17.95
N MET A 337 -17.75 -11.17 19.22
CA MET A 337 -16.37 -11.15 19.71
C MET A 337 -15.53 -12.27 19.12
N ASN A 338 -16.07 -13.49 18.99
CA ASN A 338 -15.32 -14.59 18.37
C ASN A 338 -15.17 -14.43 16.85
N ASP A 339 -16.03 -13.66 16.18
CA ASP A 339 -15.83 -13.37 14.76
C ASP A 339 -14.62 -12.46 14.56
N ILE A 340 -14.52 -11.38 15.34
CA ILE A 340 -13.60 -10.27 15.09
C ILE A 340 -12.33 -10.33 15.95
N CYS A 341 -12.45 -10.86 17.16
CA CYS A 341 -11.41 -10.78 18.18
C CYS A 341 -10.96 -12.17 18.64
N VAL A 342 -9.80 -12.21 19.29
CA VAL A 342 -9.28 -13.36 20.02
C VAL A 342 -9.06 -12.99 21.49
N SER A 343 -9.27 -13.95 22.38
CA SER A 343 -9.04 -13.75 23.81
C SER A 343 -7.55 -13.78 24.13
N LYS A 344 -7.06 -12.78 24.85
CA LYS A 344 -5.67 -12.68 25.33
C LYS A 344 -5.68 -12.35 26.81
N GLY A 345 -5.77 -13.41 27.63
CA GLY A 345 -5.97 -13.30 29.08
C GLY A 345 -7.39 -12.80 29.40
N SER A 346 -7.50 -11.74 30.20
CA SER A 346 -8.80 -11.17 30.60
C SER A 346 -9.36 -10.12 29.63
N ALA A 347 -8.80 -10.01 28.42
CA ALA A 347 -9.20 -9.01 27.43
C ALA A 347 -9.26 -9.61 26.03
N TRP A 348 -9.94 -8.90 25.13
CA TRP A 348 -10.05 -9.23 23.72
C TRP A 348 -9.20 -8.29 22.89
N VAL A 349 -8.54 -8.85 21.88
CA VAL A 349 -7.77 -8.10 20.89
C VAL A 349 -8.26 -8.48 19.50
N LEU A 350 -8.13 -7.57 18.53
CA LEU A 350 -8.46 -7.85 17.13
C LEU A 350 -7.64 -9.06 16.65
N LYS A 351 -8.29 -9.97 15.91
CA LYS A 351 -7.59 -11.13 15.32
C LYS A 351 -6.50 -10.69 14.35
N SER A 352 -5.45 -11.48 14.24
CA SER A 352 -4.45 -11.30 13.21
C SER A 352 -5.08 -11.53 11.83
N GLY A 353 -4.84 -10.60 10.90
CA GLY A 353 -5.34 -10.68 9.52
C GLY A 353 -4.50 -11.57 8.61
N ASP A 354 -3.77 -12.52 9.18
CA ASP A 354 -2.85 -13.44 8.51
C ASP A 354 -3.50 -14.81 8.21
N GLY A 355 -4.74 -15.02 8.66
CA GLY A 355 -5.49 -16.25 8.40
C GLY A 355 -5.14 -17.40 9.33
N ASN A 356 -4.28 -17.18 10.33
CA ASN A 356 -3.98 -18.16 11.34
C ASN A 356 -5.15 -18.31 12.33
N PRO A 357 -5.53 -19.55 12.70
CA PRO A 357 -6.43 -19.77 13.82
C PRO A 357 -5.63 -19.44 15.09
N THR A 358 -5.70 -18.19 15.55
CA THR A 358 -5.16 -17.78 16.85
C THR A 358 -6.03 -18.26 17.98
#